data_AF-A0A6V7RN84-F1
#
_entry.id   AF-A0A6V7RN84-F1
#
_cell.length_a   1.000
_cell.length_b   1.000
_cell.length_c   1.000
_cell.angle_alpha   90.00
_cell.angle_beta   90.00
_cell.angle_gamma   90.00
#
_symmetry.space_group_name_H-M   'P 1'
#
loop_
_entity.id
_entity.type
_entity.pdbx_description
1 polymer ?
#
loop_
_entity_poly.entity_id
_entity_poly.type
_entity_poly.pdbx_seq_one_letter_code
_entity_poly.pdbx_strand_id
1 'polypeptide(L)' 'MKILVYVLYALATLLMLLTILVIPKEYNFIAYLGVLILVLGAIVTNMRTEL' A
#
# COMPACT_ATOMS: atom_id res chain seq x y z
N MET A 1 -1.54 -14.85 12.24
CA MET A 1 -2.20 -13.53 12.03
C MET A 1 -1.28 -12.48 11.41
N LYS A 2 0.00 -12.36 11.80
CA LYS A 2 0.94 -11.39 11.21
C LYS A 2 1.11 -11.53 9.67
N ILE A 3 1.23 -12.76 9.17
CA ILE A 3 1.35 -13.03 7.72
C ILE A 3 0.16 -12.52 6.90
N LEU A 4 -1.06 -12.62 7.45
CA LEU A 4 -2.28 -12.17 6.78
C LEU A 4 -2.23 -10.65 6.53
N VAL A 5 -1.76 -9.88 7.51
CA VAL A 5 -1.65 -8.42 7.39
C VAL A 5 -0.63 -8.03 6.32
N TYR A 6 0.51 -8.72 6.24
CA TYR A 6 1.50 -8.47 5.18
C TYR A 6 0.97 -8.79 3.78
N VAL A 7 0.26 -9.91 3.65
CA VAL A 7 -0.37 -10.30 2.38
C VAL A 7 -1.39 -9.24 1.94
N LEU A 8 -2.18 -8.69 2.86
CA LEU A 8 -3.15 -7.64 2.58
C LEU A 8 -2.49 -6.32 2.13
N TYR A 9 -1.42 -5.88 2.80
CA TYR A 9 -0.68 -4.69 2.38
C TYR A 9 -0.04 -4.86 1.00
N ALA A 10 0.54 -6.03 0.72
CA ALA A 10 1.13 -6.34 -0.58
C ALA A 10 0.08 -6.34 -1.70
N LEU A 11 -1.07 -6.99 -1.48
CA LEU A 11 -2.19 -7.01 -2.42
C LEU A 11 -2.76 -5.62 -2.68
N ALA A 12 -2.99 -4.83 -1.63
CA ALA A 12 -3.51 -3.47 -1.75
C ALA A 12 -2.55 -2.58 -2.56
N THR A 13 -1.24 -2.70 -2.30
CA THR A 13 -0.21 -1.93 -3.01
C THR A 13 -0.18 -2.31 -4.49
N LEU A 14 -0.23 -3.61 -4.81
CA LEU A 14 -0.27 -4.10 -6.18
C LEU A 14 -1.50 -3.57 -6.95
N LEU A 15 -2.69 -3.67 -6.35
CA LEU A 15 -3.93 -3.19 -6.97
C LEU A 15 -3.89 -1.68 -7.22
N MET A 16 -3.31 -0.91 -6.30
CA MET A 16 -3.21 0.53 -6.45
C MET A 16 -2.23 0.93 -7.56
N LEU A 17 -1.12 0.20 -7.71
CA LEU A 17 -0.18 0.37 -8.83
C LEU A 17 -0.82 0.05 -10.17
N LEU A 18 -1.62 -1.03 -10.26
CA LEU A 18 -2.37 -1.35 -11.47
C LEU A 18 -3.41 -0.26 -11.79
N THR A 19 -4.05 0.30 -10.76
CA THR A 19 -5.03 1.38 -10.91
C THR A 19 -4.40 2.64 -11.52
N ILE A 20 -3.17 2.99 -11.13
CA ILE A 20 -2.41 4.14 -11.68
C ILE A 20 -2.23 4.05 -13.20
N LEU A 21 -2.18 2.83 -13.75
CA LEU A 21 -2.03 2.64 -15.20
C LEU A 21 -3.32 2.96 -15.98
N VAL A 22 -4.47 2.96 -15.32
CA VAL A 22 -5.79 3.07 -15.97
C VAL A 22 -6.46 4.42 -15.70
N ILE A 23 -6.21 5.04 -14.54
CA ILE A 23 -6.86 6.30 -14.15
C ILE A 23 -6.27 7.51 -14.89
N PRO A 24 -7.05 8.59 -15.08
CA PRO A 24 -6.54 9.84 -15.64
C PRO A 24 -5.38 10.40 -14.82
N LYS A 25 -4.38 10.99 -15.50
CA LYS A 25 -3.13 11.48 -14.88
C LYS A 25 -3.36 12.49 -13.75
N GLU A 26 -4.48 13.20 -13.77
CA GLU A 26 -4.88 14.17 -12.73
C GLU A 26 -5.07 13.51 -11.35
N TYR A 27 -5.47 12.24 -11.33
CA TYR A 27 -5.66 11.46 -10.11
C TYR A 27 -4.44 10.64 -9.71
N ASN A 28 -3.38 10.62 -10.52
CA ASN A 28 -2.16 9.88 -10.20
C ASN A 28 -1.53 10.35 -8.89
N PHE A 29 -1.58 11.65 -8.59
CA PHE A 29 -1.08 12.17 -7.32
C PHE A 29 -1.75 11.49 -6.12
N ILE A 30 -3.08 11.40 -6.14
CA ILE A 30 -3.86 10.75 -5.07
C ILE A 30 -3.51 9.26 -4.97
N ALA A 31 -3.37 8.60 -6.13
CA ALA A 31 -3.03 7.18 -6.17
C ALA A 31 -1.62 6.89 -5.63
N TYR A 32 -0.60 7.70 -6.00
CA TYR A 32 0.74 7.61 -5.43
C TYR A 32 0.75 7.90 -3.92
N LEU A 33 -0.06 8.85 -3.46
CA LEU A 33 -0.19 9.17 -2.03
C LEU A 33 -0.79 7.99 -1.25
N GLY A 34 -1.75 7.27 -1.82
CA GLY A 34 -2.28 6.05 -1.21
C GLY A 34 -1.27 4.90 -1.19
N VAL A 35 -0.46 4.72 -2.24
CA VAL A 35 0.67 3.76 -2.22
C VAL A 35 1.64 4.09 -1.09
N LEU A 36 1.98 5.36 -0.89
CA LEU A 36 2.85 5.79 0.19
C LEU A 36 2.29 5.42 1.58
N ILE A 37 0.99 5.65 1.81
CA ILE A 37 0.33 5.30 3.07
C ILE A 37 0.37 3.78 3.31
N LEU A 38 0.11 2.97 2.29
CA LEU A 38 0.16 1.50 2.40
C LEU A 38 1.57 1.02 2.77
N VAL A 39 2.60 1.57 2.16
CA VAL A 39 4.00 1.22 2.46
C VAL A 39 4.37 1.62 3.89
N LEU A 40 4.03 2.84 4.32
CA LEU A 40 4.29 3.29 5.69
C LEU A 40 3.52 2.45 6.71
N GLY A 41 2.26 2.11 6.44
CA GLY A 41 1.46 1.24 7.30
C GLY A 41 2.08 -0.15 7.45
N ALA A 42 2.62 -0.71 6.37
CA ALA A 42 3.36 -1.96 6.41
C ALA A 42 4.63 -1.84 7.26
N ILE A 43 5.42 -0.76 7.10
CA ILE A 43 6.63 -0.53 7.89
C ILE A 43 6.30 -0.38 9.39
N VAL A 44 5.31 0.44 9.74
CA VAL A 44 4.86 0.62 11.13
C VAL A 44 4.37 -0.69 11.73
N THR A 45 3.67 -1.51 10.95
CA THR A 45 3.23 -2.85 11.38
C THR A 45 4.42 -3.78 11.62
N ASN A 46 5.45 -3.76 10.75
CA ASN A 46 6.68 -4.51 10.94
C ASN A 46 7.42 -4.07 12.23
N MET A 47 7.57 -2.76 12.46
CA MET A 47 8.23 -2.25 13.68
C MET A 47 7.49 -2.62 14.97
N ARG A 48 6.15 -2.60 14.96
CA ARG A 48 5.32 -3.00 16.12
C ARG A 48 5.29 -4.51 16.38
N THR A 49 5.67 -5.33 15.39
CA THR A 49 5.67 -6.78 15.56
C THR A 49 7.00 -7.34 16.05
N GLU A 50 8.05 -6.53 16.08
CA GLU A 50 9.36 -6.83 16.68
C GLU A 50 9.47 -6.39 18.16
N LEU A 51 8.60 -5.47 18.61
CA LEU A 51 8.36 -5.17 20.04
C LEU A 51 7.46 -6.23 20.69
#